data_AF-A0AAT9GB67-F1
#
_entry.id   AF-A0AAT9GB67-F1
#
_cell.length_a   1.000
_cell.length_b   1.000
_cell.length_c   1.000
_cell.angle_alpha   90.00
_cell.angle_beta   90.00
_cell.angle_gamma   90.00
#
_symmetry.space_group_name_H-M   'P 1'
#
loop_
_entity.id
_entity.type
_entity.pdbx_description
1 polymer ?
#
loop_
_entity_poly.entity_id
_entity_poly.type
_entity_poly.pdbx_seq_one_letter_code
_entity_poly.pdbx_strand_id
1 'polypeptide(L)'
;MRKKYPTDLSKREWARIEKHFRVSYKKGGRPPKYSKCEIVNAILYILGTGCQWRYLPHDFPPWKAVHEQFRRWKKQGIFEKMNYDITKYSRSKMGSRAHA
;
A
#
# COMPACT_ATOMS: atom_id res chain seq x y z
N MET A 1 -13.04 -7.50 13.34
CA MET A 1 -12.66 -6.75 12.11
C MET A 1 -12.67 -5.27 12.47
N ARG A 2 -11.65 -4.50 12.09
CA ARG A 2 -11.61 -3.05 12.39
C ARG A 2 -12.58 -2.27 11.50
N LYS A 3 -13.01 -1.10 11.98
CA LYS A 3 -13.78 -0.16 11.17
C LYS A 3 -12.85 0.42 10.10
N LYS A 4 -13.38 0.59 8.88
CA LYS A 4 -12.59 1.15 7.78
C LYS A 4 -12.34 2.64 7.99
N TYR A 5 -11.14 3.09 7.69
CA TYR A 5 -10.81 4.51 7.55
C TYR A 5 -11.12 4.99 6.13
N PRO A 6 -11.37 6.30 5.92
CA PRO A 6 -11.52 6.87 4.57
C PRO A 6 -10.31 6.66 3.66
N THR A 7 -9.12 6.48 4.25
CA THR A 7 -7.85 6.20 3.56
C THR A 7 -7.67 4.74 3.16
N ASP A 8 -8.56 3.84 3.61
CA ASP A 8 -8.45 2.41 3.32
C ASP A 8 -8.81 2.12 1.87
N LEU A 9 -8.03 1.23 1.25
CA LEU A 9 -8.29 0.79 -0.10
C LEU A 9 -9.54 -0.09 -0.17
N SER A 10 -10.34 0.13 -1.22
CA SER A 10 -11.36 -0.84 -1.62
C SER A 10 -10.69 -2.13 -2.13
N LYS A 11 -11.45 -3.23 -2.12
CA LYS A 11 -10.98 -4.52 -2.66
C LYS A 11 -10.52 -4.39 -4.13
N ARG A 12 -11.19 -3.54 -4.91
CA ARG A 12 -10.88 -3.31 -6.33
C ARG A 12 -9.59 -2.52 -6.50
N GLU A 13 -9.36 -1.50 -5.69
CA GLU A 13 -8.12 -0.72 -5.74
C GLU A 13 -6.93 -1.55 -5.28
N TRP A 14 -7.09 -2.30 -4.20
CA TRP A 14 -6.08 -3.25 -3.73
C TRP A 14 -5.68 -4.25 -4.82
N ALA A 15 -6.67 -4.85 -5.50
CA ALA A 15 -6.42 -5.83 -6.56
C ALA A 15 -5.57 -5.27 -7.73
N ARG A 16 -5.62 -3.96 -7.98
CA ARG A 16 -4.80 -3.32 -9.04
C ARG A 16 -3.34 -3.18 -8.63
N ILE A 17 -3.08 -2.88 -7.36
CA ILE A 17 -1.73 -2.55 -6.88
C ILE A 17 -1.03 -3.73 -6.20
N GLU A 18 -1.77 -4.77 -5.77
CA GLU A 18 -1.22 -5.85 -4.95
C GLU A 18 -0.02 -6.55 -5.59
N LYS A 19 0.03 -6.60 -6.93
CA LYS A 19 1.13 -7.17 -7.72
C LYS A 19 2.49 -6.55 -7.37
N HIS A 20 2.52 -5.26 -7.02
CA HIS A 20 3.76 -4.56 -6.66
C HIS A 20 4.27 -4.94 -5.28
N PHE A 21 3.38 -5.41 -4.39
CA PHE A 21 3.71 -5.79 -3.02
C PHE A 21 3.94 -7.30 -2.85
N ARG A 22 3.79 -8.10 -3.93
CA ARG A 22 4.09 -9.53 -3.96
C ARG A 22 5.60 -9.78 -3.94
N VAL A 23 6.24 -9.53 -2.79
CA VAL A 23 7.61 -10.02 -2.53
C VAL A 23 7.57 -11.52 -2.30
N SER A 24 8.43 -12.26 -3.02
CA SER A 24 8.68 -13.68 -2.83
C SER A 24 9.29 -13.90 -1.45
N TYR A 25 8.64 -14.70 -0.60
CA TYR A 25 9.26 -15.16 0.64
C TYR A 25 10.32 -16.17 0.28
N LYS A 26 11.54 -16.02 0.81
CA LYS A 26 12.53 -17.11 0.76
C LYS A 26 11.85 -18.36 1.36
N LYS A 27 11.87 -19.48 0.63
CA LYS A 27 11.35 -20.76 1.13
C LYS A 27 12.01 -21.04 2.49
N GLY A 28 11.20 -21.23 3.53
CA GLY A 28 11.66 -21.52 4.90
C GLY A 28 11.62 -20.34 5.89
N GLY A 29 11.20 -19.14 5.49
CA GLY A 29 11.02 -18.01 6.42
C GLY A 29 9.74 -18.08 7.26
N ARG A 30 9.72 -17.40 8.42
CA ARG A 30 8.51 -17.23 9.24
C ARG A 30 7.40 -16.60 8.39
N PRO A 31 6.17 -17.16 8.40
CA PRO A 31 5.07 -16.59 7.65
C PRO A 31 4.79 -15.14 8.08
N PRO A 32 4.37 -14.27 7.15
CA PRO A 32 4.02 -12.90 7.47
C PRO A 32 2.87 -12.85 8.48
N LYS A 33 3.08 -12.17 9.61
CA LYS A 33 2.06 -12.02 10.67
C LYS A 33 0.89 -11.11 10.26
N TYR A 34 1.16 -10.11 9.40
CA TYR A 34 0.17 -9.11 8.99
C TYR A 34 -0.04 -9.18 7.48
N SER A 35 -1.28 -8.94 7.06
CA SER A 35 -1.59 -8.86 5.64
C SER A 35 -0.93 -7.63 5.02
N LYS A 36 -0.51 -7.74 3.76
CA LYS A 36 0.12 -6.61 3.04
C LYS A 36 -0.87 -5.47 2.82
N CYS A 37 -2.13 -5.80 2.59
CA CYS A 37 -3.21 -4.82 2.48
C CYS A 37 -3.32 -3.97 3.75
N GLU A 38 -3.28 -4.59 4.94
CA GLU A 38 -3.35 -3.84 6.20
C GLU A 38 -2.11 -2.96 6.44
N ILE A 39 -0.93 -3.40 6.03
CA ILE A 39 0.28 -2.57 6.09
C ILE A 39 0.15 -1.37 5.15
N VAL A 40 -0.36 -1.57 3.92
CA VAL A 40 -0.57 -0.47 2.97
C VAL A 40 -1.64 0.50 3.47
N ASN A 41 -2.76 0.00 4.01
CA ASN A 41 -3.78 0.83 4.63
C ASN A 41 -3.21 1.68 5.78
N ALA A 42 -2.36 1.11 6.63
CA ALA A 42 -1.69 1.85 7.71
C ALA A 42 -0.74 2.94 7.16
N ILE A 43 0.00 2.66 6.09
CA ILE A 43 0.86 3.65 5.43
C ILE A 43 0.01 4.78 4.84
N LEU A 44 -1.08 4.45 4.15
CA LEU A 44 -2.00 5.44 3.57
C LEU A 44 -2.66 6.30 4.63
N TYR A 45 -3.01 5.72 5.78
CA TYR A 45 -3.53 6.46 6.92
C TYR A 45 -2.51 7.53 7.39
N ILE A 46 -1.26 7.14 7.58
CA ILE A 46 -0.18 8.06 7.97
C ILE A 46 0.02 9.15 6.91
N LEU A 47 0.04 8.79 5.63
CA LEU A 47 0.23 9.75 4.54
C LEU A 47 -0.94 10.72 4.39
N GLY A 48 -2.18 10.25 4.60
CA GLY A 48 -3.38 11.08 4.50
C GLY A 48 -3.60 11.99 5.70
N THR A 49 -3.21 11.55 6.90
CA THR A 49 -3.39 12.33 8.15
C THR A 49 -2.17 13.15 8.54
N GLY A 50 -0.98 12.78 8.06
CA GLY A 50 0.30 13.36 8.50
C GLY A 50 0.68 12.97 9.94
N CYS A 51 0.01 12.00 10.56
CA CYS A 51 0.29 11.63 11.94
C CYS A 51 1.69 11.02 12.07
N GLN A 52 2.32 11.19 13.23
CA GLN A 52 3.59 10.54 13.52
C GLN A 52 3.41 9.01 13.57
N TRP A 53 4.43 8.25 13.15
CA TRP A 53 4.40 6.79 13.14
C TRP A 53 3.98 6.17 14.48
N ARG A 54 4.46 6.72 15.60
CA ARG A 54 4.16 6.22 16.95
C ARG A 54 2.70 6.42 17.37
N TYR A 55 1.99 7.32 16.70
CA TYR A 55 0.58 7.62 16.92
C TYR A 55 -0.35 6.84 15.99
N LEU A 56 0.19 5.88 15.24
CA LEU A 56 -0.64 4.98 14.43
C LEU A 56 -1.68 4.29 15.35
N PRO A 57 -2.97 4.34 15.00
CA PRO A 57 -4.03 3.70 15.78
C PRO A 57 -3.76 2.21 16.05
N HIS A 58 -4.19 1.74 17.23
CA HIS A 58 -3.89 0.38 17.72
C HIS A 58 -4.63 -0.73 16.96
N ASP A 59 -5.62 -0.38 16.13
CA ASP A 59 -6.34 -1.32 15.27
C ASP A 59 -5.55 -1.69 14.01
N PHE A 60 -4.49 -0.94 13.68
CA PHE A 60 -3.51 -1.30 12.65
C PHE A 60 -2.42 -2.24 13.20
N PRO A 61 -1.66 -2.91 12.31
CA PRO A 61 -0.43 -3.57 12.71
C PRO A 61 0.51 -2.62 13.48
N PRO A 62 1.32 -3.13 14.43
CA PRO A 62 2.20 -2.29 15.24
C PRO A 62 3.09 -1.40 14.38
N TRP A 63 3.18 -0.12 14.74
CA TRP A 63 3.86 0.90 13.94
C TRP A 63 5.28 0.50 13.52
N LYS A 64 6.03 -0.21 14.37
CA LYS A 64 7.38 -0.71 14.06
C LYS A 64 7.37 -1.63 12.84
N ALA A 65 6.42 -2.57 12.79
CA ALA A 65 6.29 -3.51 11.68
C ALA A 65 5.88 -2.80 10.39
N VAL A 66 4.94 -1.84 10.49
CA VAL A 66 4.50 -1.03 9.34
C VAL A 66 5.67 -0.20 8.79
N HIS A 67 6.38 0.51 9.68
CA HIS A 67 7.50 1.37 9.30
C HIS A 67 8.68 0.59 8.72
N GLU A 68 9.03 -0.57 9.30
CA GLU A 68 10.06 -1.44 8.75
C GLU A 68 9.71 -1.91 7.34
N GLN A 69 8.46 -2.35 7.14
CA GLN A 69 8.00 -2.79 5.83
C GLN A 69 7.97 -1.63 4.81
N PHE A 70 7.52 -0.46 5.22
CA PHE A 70 7.57 0.76 4.42
C PHE A 70 9.00 1.07 3.96
N ARG A 71 9.98 1.06 4.89
CA ARG A 71 11.40 1.28 4.56
C ARG A 71 11.93 0.27 3.56
N ARG A 72 11.58 -1.01 3.72
CA ARG A 72 11.97 -2.07 2.78
C ARG A 72 11.41 -1.82 1.39
N TRP A 73 10.12 -1.51 1.28
CA TRP A 73 9.47 -1.25 0.00
C TRP A 73 9.95 0.04 -0.67
N LYS A 74 10.22 1.09 0.12
CA LYS A 74 10.84 2.32 -0.36
C LYS A 74 12.23 2.03 -0.95
N LYS A 75 13.08 1.26 -0.26
CA LYS A 75 14.40 0.88 -0.77
C LYS A 75 14.31 0.04 -2.07
N GLN A 76 13.24 -0.72 -2.25
CA GLN A 76 13.01 -1.53 -3.46
C GLN A 76 12.39 -0.74 -4.63
N GLY A 77 12.07 0.55 -4.43
CA GLY A 77 11.43 1.38 -5.44
C GLY A 77 9.99 0.97 -5.77
N ILE A 78 9.30 0.30 -4.84
CA ILE A 78 7.96 -0.27 -5.10
C ILE A 78 6.93 0.84 -5.31
N PHE A 79 7.00 1.91 -4.51
CA PHE A 79 6.04 3.00 -4.59
C PHE A 79 6.17 3.79 -5.90
N GLU A 80 7.40 4.00 -6.35
CA GLU A 80 7.73 4.67 -7.60
C GLU A 80 7.20 3.87 -8.79
N LYS A 81 7.42 2.55 -8.81
CA LYS A 81 6.88 1.64 -9.83
C LYS A 81 5.35 1.61 -9.83
N MET A 82 4.74 1.56 -8.66
CA MET A 82 3.29 1.58 -8.51
C MET A 82 2.70 2.91 -9.03
N ASN A 83 3.29 4.05 -8.65
CA ASN A 83 2.83 5.37 -9.10
C ASN A 83 2.98 5.53 -10.61
N TYR A 84 4.06 5.03 -11.19
CA TYR A 84 4.26 5.01 -12.64
C TYR A 84 3.16 4.21 -13.35
N ASP A 85 2.87 2.98 -12.90
CA ASP A 85 1.84 2.13 -13.48
C ASP A 85 0.44 2.77 -13.39
N ILE A 86 0.10 3.35 -12.24
CA ILE A 86 -1.20 4.04 -12.03
C ILE A 86 -1.30 5.26 -12.95
N THR A 87 -0.24 6.07 -13.03
CA THR A 87 -0.23 7.28 -13.87
C THR A 87 -0.35 6.92 -15.35
N LYS A 88 0.37 5.89 -15.80
CA LYS A 88 0.30 5.38 -17.17
C LYS A 88 -1.12 4.91 -17.51
N TYR A 89 -1.76 4.16 -16.62
CA TYR A 89 -3.15 3.74 -16.78
C TYR A 89 -4.13 4.91 -16.84
N SER A 90 -3.95 5.92 -15.98
CA SER A 90 -4.80 7.12 -15.99
C SER A 90 -4.66 7.90 -17.30
N ARG A 91 -3.44 8.04 -17.81
CA ARG A 91 -3.16 8.76 -19.07
C ARG A 91 -3.77 8.05 -20.28
N SER A 92 -3.68 6.72 -20.38
CA SER A 92 -4.30 5.99 -21.49
C SER A 92 -5.82 6.07 -21.46
N LYS A 93 -6.44 6.01 -20.27
CA LYS A 93 -7.89 6.19 -20.10
C LYS A 93 -8.38 7.60 -20.44
N MET A 94 -7.58 8.64 -20.15
CA MET A 94 -7.95 10.03 -20.48
C MET A 94 -7.71 10.37 -21.96
N GLY A 95 -6.60 9.89 -22.56
CA GLY A 95 -6.34 10.07 -23.99
C GLY A 95 -7.42 9.44 -24.89
N SER A 96 -8.05 8.35 -24.44
CA SER A 96 -9.18 7.73 -25.14
C SER A 96 -10.49 8.53 -25.06
N ARG A 97 -10.62 9.52 -24.15
CA ARG A 97 -11.83 10.36 -24.01
C ARG A 97 -11.69 11.71 -24.71
N ALA A 98 -10.50 12.07 -25.18
CA ALA A 98 -10.25 13.32 -25.90
C ALA A 98 -10.44 13.21 -27.43
N HIS A 99 -10.68 11.99 -27.94
CA HIS A 99 -10.88 11.68 -29.36
C HIS A 99 -12.27 11.09 -29.67
N ALA A 100 -13.26 11.31 -28.79
CA ALA A 100 -14.66 10.94 -28.98
C ALA A 100 -15.53 12.19 -28.79
#